data_AF-A0A536CB69-F1
#
_entry.id   AF-A0A536CB69-F1
#
_cell.length_a   1.000
_cell.length_b   1.000
_cell.length_c   1.000
_cell.angle_alpha   90.00
_cell.angle_beta   90.00
_cell.angle_gamma   90.00
#
_symmetry.space_group_name_H-M   'P 1'
#
loop_
_entity.id
_entity.type
_entity.pdbx_description
1 polymer ?
#
loop_
_entity_poly.entity_id
_entity_poly.type
_entity_poly.pdbx_seq_one_letter_code
_entity_poly.pdbx_strand_id
1 'polypeptide(L)'
;MTRLAPEEATRILNGFQRDARAMLEQLLPALRNRGFYPDASVDGWGDSRGGRGTASTVVMTSPKWLKPLDKTKQLARLRLELSESDEWALVVCVVHQPDLRESWPASADPKWWTDLRERIRAQILEYHDTKAPPAEDPDTEAEPLI
;
A
#
# COMPACT_ATOMS: atom_id res chain seq x y z
N MET A 1 3.65 -26.14 -21.34
CA MET A 1 3.66 -25.11 -20.27
C MET A 1 4.30 -25.75 -19.06
N THR A 2 5.48 -25.28 -18.65
CA THR A 2 6.24 -25.88 -17.56
C THR A 2 5.89 -25.13 -16.28
N ARG A 3 5.12 -25.77 -15.40
CA ARG A 3 4.72 -25.23 -14.10
C ARG A 3 5.98 -24.75 -13.34
N LEU A 4 5.98 -23.50 -12.88
CA LEU A 4 7.09 -22.92 -12.12
C LEU A 4 7.41 -23.81 -10.91
N ALA A 5 8.71 -24.05 -10.66
CA ALA A 5 9.11 -24.87 -9.51
C ALA A 5 8.63 -24.17 -8.22
N PRO A 6 8.02 -24.88 -7.25
CA PRO A 6 7.51 -24.26 -6.02
C PRO A 6 8.54 -23.42 -5.24
N GLU A 7 9.81 -23.81 -5.32
CA GLU A 7 10.94 -23.12 -4.68
C GLU A 7 11.24 -21.76 -5.34
N GLU A 8 11.14 -21.70 -6.67
CA GLU A 8 11.35 -20.47 -7.44
C GLU A 8 10.22 -19.46 -7.18
N ALA A 9 8.97 -19.92 -7.18
CA ALA A 9 7.83 -19.09 -6.84
C ALA A 9 7.96 -18.52 -5.42
N THR A 10 8.37 -19.36 -4.46
CA THR A 10 8.61 -18.92 -3.08
C THR A 10 9.72 -17.87 -3.00
N ARG A 11 10.82 -18.05 -3.75
CA ARG A 11 11.91 -17.06 -3.81
C ARG A 11 11.43 -15.71 -4.36
N ILE A 12 10.65 -15.73 -5.43
CA ILE A 12 10.08 -14.52 -6.05
C ILE A 12 9.16 -13.80 -5.07
N LEU A 13 8.22 -14.52 -4.45
CA LEU A 13 7.26 -13.96 -3.50
C LEU A 13 7.95 -13.36 -2.27
N ASN A 14 8.99 -14.01 -1.74
CA ASN A 14 9.76 -13.51 -0.61
C ASN A 14 10.60 -12.28 -0.98
N GLY A 15 11.23 -12.29 -2.16
CA GLY A 15 11.94 -11.12 -2.69
C GLY A 15 11.01 -9.92 -2.83
N PHE A 16 9.82 -10.14 -3.41
CA PHE A 16 8.79 -9.13 -3.50
C PHE A 16 8.36 -8.59 -2.13
N GLN A 17 8.12 -9.44 -1.12
CA GLN A 17 7.75 -8.96 0.21
C GLN A 17 8.78 -8.01 0.79
N ARG A 18 10.05 -8.41 0.73
CA ARG A 18 11.16 -7.61 1.25
C ARG A 18 11.23 -6.26 0.56
N ASP A 19 11.20 -6.27 -0.78
CA ASP A 19 11.44 -5.07 -1.58
C ASP A 19 10.22 -4.12 -1.54
N ALA A 20 9.00 -4.67 -1.65
CA ALA A 20 7.74 -3.91 -1.54
C ALA A 20 7.57 -3.30 -0.15
N ARG A 21 7.89 -4.05 0.92
CA ARG A 21 7.87 -3.55 2.29
C ARG A 21 8.85 -2.41 2.49
N ALA A 22 10.10 -2.60 2.09
CA ALA A 22 11.13 -1.56 2.20
C ALA A 22 10.72 -0.29 1.45
N MET A 23 10.11 -0.43 0.27
CA MET A 23 9.63 0.70 -0.51
C MET A 23 8.48 1.45 0.20
N LEU A 24 7.47 0.75 0.73
CA LEU A 24 6.39 1.41 1.48
C LEU A 24 6.88 2.01 2.80
N GLU A 25 7.83 1.38 3.49
CA GLU A 25 8.42 1.91 4.73
C GLU A 25 9.16 3.24 4.49
N GLN A 26 9.76 3.44 3.31
CA GLN A 26 10.37 4.72 2.94
C GLN A 26 9.36 5.87 2.83
N LEU A 27 8.06 5.59 2.69
CA LEU A 27 7.01 6.62 2.69
C LEU A 27 6.67 7.11 4.10
N LEU A 28 6.88 6.27 5.13
CA LEU A 28 6.46 6.55 6.50
C LEU A 28 7.01 7.87 7.05
N PRO A 29 8.31 8.23 6.90
CA PRO A 29 8.81 9.51 7.40
C PRO A 29 8.09 10.71 6.76
N ALA A 30 7.81 10.67 5.45
CA ALA A 30 7.13 11.76 4.77
C ALA A 30 5.66 11.91 5.23
N LEU A 31 4.97 10.79 5.47
CA LEU A 31 3.57 10.77 5.92
C LEU A 31 3.43 11.15 7.41
N ARG A 32 4.38 10.72 8.26
CA ARG A 32 4.37 10.98 9.71
C ARG A 32 4.86 12.39 10.05
N ASN A 33 5.96 12.85 9.44
CA ASN A 33 6.56 14.16 9.77
C ASN A 33 5.67 15.34 9.40
N ARG A 34 4.78 15.17 8.42
CA ARG A 34 3.78 16.18 8.04
C ARG A 34 2.51 16.14 8.90
N GLY A 35 2.39 15.18 9.82
CA GLY A 35 1.20 14.99 10.66
C GLY A 35 0.01 14.35 9.95
N PHE A 36 0.15 13.95 8.68
CA PHE A 36 -0.95 13.43 7.87
C PHE A 36 -1.44 12.05 8.32
N TYR A 37 -0.51 11.14 8.62
CA TYR A 37 -0.81 9.77 9.06
C TYR A 37 0.22 9.32 10.11
N PRO A 38 0.19 9.87 11.33
CA PRO A 38 1.20 9.62 12.36
C PRO A 38 1.25 8.16 12.83
N ASP A 39 0.14 7.43 12.68
CA ASP A 39 -0.02 6.02 13.04
C ASP A 39 0.17 5.07 11.85
N ALA A 40 0.60 5.57 10.68
CA ALA A 40 0.80 4.73 9.51
C ALA A 40 1.81 3.61 9.80
N SER A 41 1.50 2.39 9.40
CA SER A 41 2.35 1.20 9.52
C SER A 41 2.38 0.41 8.23
N VAL A 42 3.41 -0.42 8.04
CA VAL A 42 3.52 -1.33 6.88
C VAL A 42 3.58 -2.75 7.42
N ASP A 43 2.71 -3.60 6.89
CA ASP A 43 2.62 -5.02 7.22
C ASP A 43 2.67 -5.85 5.93
N GLY A 44 3.13 -7.09 6.02
CA GLY A 44 3.19 -8.00 4.88
C GLY A 44 2.97 -9.45 5.28
N TRP A 45 2.28 -10.19 4.42
CA TRP A 45 2.04 -11.62 4.61
C TRP A 45 1.98 -12.34 3.26
N GLY A 46 2.39 -13.61 3.28
CA GLY A 46 2.11 -14.53 2.18
C GLY A 46 0.68 -15.02 2.31
N ASP A 47 -0.08 -15.09 1.22
CA ASP A 47 -1.39 -15.74 1.26
C ASP A 47 -1.19 -17.26 1.32
N SER A 48 -0.93 -17.76 2.52
CA SER A 48 -0.83 -19.19 2.83
C SER A 48 -2.19 -19.85 3.02
N ARG A 49 -3.28 -19.09 3.11
CA ARG A 49 -4.64 -19.58 3.42
C ARG A 49 -5.28 -20.49 2.35
N GLY A 50 -4.64 -20.69 1.20
CA GLY A 50 -5.14 -21.54 0.11
C GLY A 50 -4.38 -22.85 -0.13
N GLY A 51 -3.32 -23.16 0.65
CA GLY A 51 -2.50 -24.36 0.40
C GLY A 51 -1.76 -24.37 -0.95
N ARG A 52 -1.78 -23.25 -1.68
CA ARG A 52 -1.05 -22.98 -2.91
C ARG A 52 -0.63 -21.51 -2.86
N GLY A 53 0.55 -21.24 -2.31
CA GLY A 53 1.08 -19.88 -2.20
C GLY A 53 1.41 -19.31 -3.57
N THR A 54 0.42 -18.76 -4.27
CA THR A 54 0.59 -18.09 -5.57
C THR A 54 0.56 -16.57 -5.44
N ALA A 55 0.43 -16.04 -4.22
CA ALA A 55 0.38 -14.61 -4.01
C ALA A 55 1.05 -14.16 -2.71
N SER A 56 1.51 -12.92 -2.72
CA SER A 56 2.10 -12.23 -1.58
C SER A 56 1.57 -10.81 -1.53
N THR A 57 1.24 -10.34 -0.32
CA THR A 57 0.62 -9.03 -0.11
C THR A 57 1.41 -8.23 0.90
N VAL A 58 1.64 -6.95 0.59
CA VAL A 58 2.16 -5.94 1.50
C VAL A 58 1.17 -4.79 1.54
N VAL A 59 0.81 -4.34 2.74
CA VAL A 59 -0.14 -3.24 2.96
C VAL A 59 0.52 -2.14 3.77
N MET A 60 0.11 -0.91 3.50
CA MET A 60 0.33 0.23 4.37
C MET A 60 -1.02 0.67 4.91
N THR A 61 -1.14 0.76 6.23
CA THR A 61 -2.40 1.05 6.93
C THR A 61 -2.26 2.27 7.83
N SER A 62 -3.35 2.99 8.06
CA SER A 62 -3.44 4.04 9.08
C SER A 62 -4.80 3.92 9.80
N PRO A 63 -4.85 3.14 10.89
CA PRO A 63 -6.10 2.79 11.57
C PRO A 63 -6.93 3.96 12.11
N LYS A 64 -6.27 5.01 12.60
CA LYS A 64 -6.90 6.16 13.28
C LYS A 64 -7.42 7.21 12.31
N TRP A 65 -6.76 7.39 11.16
CA TRP A 65 -7.06 8.48 10.23
C TRP A 65 -8.07 8.12 9.16
N LEU A 66 -8.07 6.87 8.69
CA LEU A 66 -9.09 6.43 7.76
C LEU A 66 -10.41 6.32 8.52
N LYS A 67 -11.45 7.05 8.08
CA LYS A 67 -12.77 7.11 8.73
C LYS A 67 -13.36 5.70 8.95
N PRO A 68 -14.32 5.50 9.87
CA PRO A 68 -15.02 4.22 10.06
C PRO A 68 -15.64 3.62 8.79
N LEU A 69 -15.89 4.47 7.78
CA LEU A 69 -16.46 4.09 6.49
C LEU A 69 -15.47 3.42 5.54
N ASP A 70 -14.16 3.62 5.74
CA ASP A 70 -13.14 2.87 5.02
C ASP A 70 -12.87 1.55 5.76
N LYS A 71 -13.58 0.50 5.35
CA LYS A 71 -13.51 -0.83 5.95
C LYS A 71 -12.11 -1.45 5.89
N THR A 72 -11.26 -0.96 4.99
CA THR A 72 -9.94 -1.57 4.77
C THR A 72 -8.85 -0.96 5.65
N LYS A 73 -9.00 0.32 6.05
CA LYS A 73 -7.96 1.09 6.74
C LYS A 73 -6.61 1.06 6.01
N GLN A 74 -6.62 0.83 4.69
CA GLN A 74 -5.42 0.71 3.86
C GLN A 74 -5.16 2.01 3.09
N LEU A 75 -3.97 2.57 3.28
CA LEU A 75 -3.46 3.65 2.44
C LEU A 75 -2.94 3.12 1.11
N ALA A 76 -2.27 1.96 1.14
CA ALA A 76 -1.80 1.26 -0.05
C ALA A 76 -1.79 -0.26 0.18
N ARG A 77 -1.93 -1.02 -0.90
CA ARG A 77 -1.77 -2.47 -0.94
C ARG A 77 -1.05 -2.85 -2.23
N LEU A 78 -0.01 -3.64 -2.09
CA LEU A 78 0.74 -4.25 -3.18
C LEU A 78 0.55 -5.76 -3.08
N ARG A 79 -0.01 -6.37 -4.12
CA ARG A 79 -0.23 -7.81 -4.19
C ARG A 79 0.45 -8.34 -5.44
N LEU A 80 1.47 -9.16 -5.26
CA LEU A 80 2.06 -9.94 -6.33
C LEU A 80 1.31 -11.26 -6.42
N GLU A 81 0.76 -11.59 -7.58
CA GLU A 81 0.05 -12.85 -7.82
C GLU A 81 0.48 -13.51 -9.13
N LEU A 82 0.55 -14.84 -9.13
CA LEU A 82 0.73 -15.62 -10.35
C LEU A 82 -0.65 -15.81 -11.00
N SER A 83 -0.80 -15.31 -12.22
CA SER A 83 -2.04 -15.46 -13.00
C SER A 83 -2.24 -16.89 -13.50
N GLU A 84 -3.44 -17.18 -14.00
CA GLU A 84 -3.77 -18.47 -14.62
C GLU A 84 -2.92 -18.78 -15.86
N SER A 85 -2.32 -17.75 -16.47
CA SER A 85 -1.41 -17.87 -17.63
C SER A 85 0.05 -18.12 -17.23
N ASP A 86 0.34 -18.44 -15.96
CA ASP A 86 1.70 -18.54 -15.39
C ASP A 86 2.52 -17.24 -15.50
N GLU A 87 1.86 -16.09 -15.66
CA GLU A 87 2.50 -14.77 -15.66
C GLU A 87 2.29 -14.06 -14.31
N TRP A 88 3.36 -13.49 -13.76
CA TRP A 88 3.27 -12.70 -12.54
C TRP A 88 2.62 -11.33 -12.83
N ALA A 89 1.69 -10.94 -11.99
CA ALA A 89 1.04 -9.64 -12.03
C ALA A 89 1.14 -8.95 -10.67
N LEU A 90 1.50 -7.67 -10.69
CA LEU A 90 1.41 -6.81 -9.54
C LEU A 90 0.09 -6.05 -9.58
N VAL A 91 -0.69 -6.19 -8.52
CA VAL A 91 -1.87 -5.37 -8.26
C VAL A 91 -1.50 -4.29 -7.24
N VAL A 92 -1.67 -3.03 -7.62
CA VAL A 92 -1.43 -1.85 -6.80
C VAL A 92 -2.77 -1.21 -6.49
N CYS A 93 -3.11 -1.16 -5.21
CA CYS A 93 -4.28 -0.46 -4.71
C CYS A 93 -3.80 0.70 -3.85
N VAL A 94 -4.32 1.90 -4.10
CA VAL A 94 -4.07 3.07 -3.26
C VAL A 94 -5.42 3.64 -2.86
N VAL A 95 -5.50 4.16 -1.63
CA VAL A 95 -6.74 4.66 -1.04
C VAL A 95 -7.60 5.44 -2.04
N HIS A 96 -8.86 5.02 -2.18
CA HIS A 96 -9.86 5.62 -3.08
C HIS A 96 -9.48 5.69 -4.58
N GLN A 97 -8.46 4.96 -5.02
CA GLN A 97 -8.09 4.80 -6.43
C GLN A 97 -8.56 3.43 -6.97
N PRO A 98 -8.84 3.31 -8.27
CA PRO A 98 -9.06 2.01 -8.88
C PRO A 98 -7.79 1.15 -8.81
N ASP A 99 -7.97 -0.16 -8.63
CA ASP A 99 -6.88 -1.13 -8.63
C ASP A 99 -6.14 -1.08 -9.98
N LEU A 100 -4.83 -0.88 -9.93
CA LEU A 100 -3.98 -0.90 -11.10
C LEU A 100 -3.27 -2.26 -11.19
N ARG A 101 -3.34 -2.89 -12.36
CA ARG A 101 -2.67 -4.16 -12.64
C ARG A 101 -1.50 -3.92 -13.61
N GLU A 102 -0.31 -4.32 -13.20
CA GLU A 102 0.93 -4.19 -13.99
C GLU A 102 1.59 -5.57 -14.14
N SER A 103 2.26 -5.79 -15.26
CA SER A 103 3.06 -7.00 -15.46
C SER A 103 4.25 -7.02 -14.49
N TRP A 104 4.56 -8.19 -13.94
CA TRP A 104 5.72 -8.41 -13.08
C TRP A 104 6.64 -9.50 -13.66
N PRO A 105 7.98 -9.35 -13.55
CA PRO A 105 8.67 -8.14 -13.15
C PRO A 105 8.45 -7.03 -14.18
N ALA A 106 8.26 -5.80 -13.72
CA ALA A 106 7.84 -4.69 -14.58
C ALA A 106 8.89 -4.25 -15.63
N SER A 107 10.11 -4.80 -15.58
CA SER A 107 11.21 -4.81 -16.57
C SER A 107 12.56 -4.48 -15.89
N ALA A 108 13.64 -4.52 -16.66
CA ALA A 108 15.01 -4.20 -16.25
C ALA A 108 15.25 -2.72 -15.85
N ASP A 109 14.19 -1.94 -15.63
CA ASP A 109 14.29 -0.53 -15.24
C ASP A 109 14.65 -0.39 -13.76
N PRO A 110 15.87 0.11 -13.44
CA PRO A 110 16.30 0.30 -12.06
C PRO A 110 15.48 1.34 -11.29
N LYS A 111 14.73 2.21 -11.98
CA LYS A 111 13.92 3.27 -11.36
C LYS A 111 12.49 2.84 -11.05
N TRP A 112 12.04 1.69 -11.52
CA TRP A 112 10.63 1.29 -11.45
C TRP A 112 10.06 1.34 -10.02
N TRP A 113 10.81 0.84 -9.01
CA TRP A 113 10.40 0.92 -7.61
C TRP A 113 10.28 2.37 -7.10
N THR A 114 11.14 3.26 -7.59
CA THR A 114 11.13 4.69 -7.22
C THR A 114 9.89 5.37 -7.80
N ASP A 115 9.59 5.12 -9.07
CA ASP A 115 8.44 5.72 -9.74
C ASP A 115 7.12 5.22 -9.15
N LEU A 116 7.02 3.92 -8.85
CA LEU A 116 5.89 3.35 -8.12
C LEU A 116 5.71 4.03 -6.75
N ARG A 117 6.80 4.22 -6.00
CA ARG A 117 6.79 4.88 -4.69
C ARG A 117 6.27 6.30 -4.78
N GLU A 118 6.80 7.10 -5.72
CA GLU A 118 6.39 8.49 -5.89
C GLU A 118 4.92 8.63 -6.32
N ARG A 119 4.44 7.72 -7.18
CA ARG A 119 3.02 7.65 -7.56
C ARG A 119 2.13 7.35 -6.36
N ILE A 120 2.47 6.33 -5.56
CA ILE A 120 1.71 5.99 -4.33
C ILE A 120 1.71 7.18 -3.37
N ARG A 121 2.87 7.84 -3.18
CA ARG A 121 2.99 9.03 -2.33
C ARG A 121 2.04 10.13 -2.80
N ALA A 122 2.08 10.48 -4.08
CA ALA A 122 1.26 11.55 -4.64
C ALA A 122 -0.24 11.27 -4.42
N GLN A 123 -0.69 10.04 -4.70
CA GLN A 123 -2.09 9.65 -4.54
C GLN A 123 -2.56 9.67 -3.07
N ILE A 124 -1.73 9.26 -2.12
CA ILE A 124 -2.06 9.33 -0.69
C ILE A 124 -2.15 10.78 -0.20
N LEU A 125 -1.26 11.64 -0.69
CA LEU A 125 -1.25 13.07 -0.34
C LEU A 125 -2.47 13.79 -0.94
N GLU A 126 -2.77 13.54 -2.20
CA GLU A 126 -3.97 14.07 -2.86
C GLU A 126 -5.26 13.64 -2.13
N TYR A 127 -5.33 12.37 -1.72
CA TYR A 127 -6.43 11.88 -0.91
C TYR A 127 -6.51 12.59 0.45
N HIS A 128 -5.38 12.82 1.11
CA HIS A 128 -5.34 13.58 2.37
C HIS A 128 -5.89 14.99 2.15
N ASP A 129 -5.40 15.73 1.17
CA ASP A 129 -5.79 17.12 0.93
C ASP A 129 -7.29 17.25 0.60
N THR A 130 -7.88 16.25 -0.07
CA THR A 130 -9.30 16.25 -0.43
C THR A 130 -10.25 15.76 0.67
N LYS A 131 -9.74 15.05 1.68
CA LYS A 131 -10.55 14.42 2.75
C LYS A 131 -10.11 14.79 4.17
N ALA A 132 -9.09 15.62 4.32
CA ALA A 132 -8.68 16.16 5.60
C ALA A 132 -9.91 16.74 6.30
N PRO A 133 -10.21 16.35 7.55
CA PRO A 133 -11.18 17.09 8.33
C PRO A 133 -10.73 18.56 8.34
N PRO A 134 -11.64 19.53 8.21
CA PRO A 134 -11.27 20.93 8.40
C PRO A 134 -10.52 21.01 9.73
N ALA A 135 -9.40 21.73 9.74
CA ALA A 135 -8.68 22.00 10.99
C ALA A 135 -9.73 22.49 12.00
N GLU A 136 -9.84 21.84 13.16
CA GLU A 136 -10.62 22.41 14.25
C GLU A 136 -9.98 23.75 14.56
N ASP A 137 -10.69 24.84 14.25
CA ASP A 137 -10.28 26.17 14.67
C ASP A 137 -10.16 26.15 16.20
N PRO A 138 -8.98 26.42 16.78
CA PRO A 138 -8.81 26.46 18.23
C PRO A 138 -9.56 27.62 18.90
N ASP A 139 -10.25 28.47 18.13
CA ASP A 139 -10.91 29.70 18.57
C ASP A 139 -12.44 29.57 18.71
N THR A 140 -13.00 28.38 18.92
CA THR A 140 -14.36 28.30 19.47
C THR A 140 -14.27 28.48 20.99
N GLU A 141 -14.00 29.71 21.42
CA GLU A 141 -14.25 30.16 22.78
C GLU A 141 -15.68 29.77 23.13
N ALA A 142 -15.84 28.90 24.13
CA ALA A 142 -17.13 28.62 24.72
C ALA A 142 -17.61 29.92 25.39
N GLU A 143 -18.55 30.62 24.77
CA GLU A 143 -19.25 31.74 25.41
C GLU A 143 -19.82 31.26 26.75
N PRO A 144 -19.57 31.97 27.86
CA PRO A 144 -20.16 31.61 29.13
C PRO A 144 -21.67 31.90 29.07
N LEU A 145 -22.48 30.87 29.26
CA LEU A 145 -23.93 30.99 29.45
C LEU A 145 -24.19 31.86 30.68
N ILE A 146 -24.88 32.98 30.47
CA ILE A 146 -25.36 33.93 31.48
C ILE A 146 -26.51 33.32 32.28
#